data_AF-A0A432IJI6-F1
#
_entry.id   AF-A0A432IJI6-F1
#
_cell.length_a   1.000
_cell.length_b   1.000
_cell.length_c   1.000
_cell.angle_alpha   90.00
_cell.angle_beta   90.00
_cell.angle_gamma   90.00
#
_symmetry.space_group_name_H-M   'P 1'
#
loop_
_entity.id
_entity.type
_entity.pdbx_description
1 polymer ?
#
loop_
_entity_poly.entity_id
_entity_poly.type
_entity_poly.pdbx_seq_one_letter_code
_entity_poly.pdbx_strand_id
1 'polypeptide(L)' 'MNESNERWQRKDALMGLLFFSVGALAIVYAVLAMRNDMPGFLWGTAWIFGPICLLIGGNAILRSLLAK' A
#
# COMPACT_ATOMS: atom_id res chain seq x y z
N MET A 1 -11.68 8.88 -27.15
CA MET A 1 -12.03 8.89 -25.70
C MET A 1 -11.64 7.60 -24.95
N ASN A 2 -11.39 6.45 -25.61
CA ASN A 2 -10.99 5.22 -24.90
C ASN A 2 -9.54 5.19 -24.40
N GLU A 3 -8.57 5.67 -25.18
CA GLU A 3 -7.14 5.57 -24.82
C GLU A 3 -6.75 6.38 -23.57
N SER A 4 -7.45 7.49 -23.29
CA SER A 4 -7.19 8.29 -22.09
C SER A 4 -7.59 7.53 -20.82
N ASN A 5 -8.74 6.85 -20.83
CA ASN A 5 -9.25 6.10 -19.68
C ASN A 5 -8.36 4.90 -19.33
N GLU A 6 -7.90 4.14 -20.33
CA GLU A 6 -6.96 3.03 -20.10
C GLU A 6 -5.64 3.52 -19.48
N ARG A 7 -5.15 4.69 -19.91
CA ARG A 7 -3.92 5.29 -19.36
C ARG A 7 -4.08 5.70 -17.89
N TRP A 8 -5.23 6.26 -17.54
CA TRP A 8 -5.54 6.65 -16.16
C TRP A 8 -5.76 5.43 -15.26
N GLN A 9 -6.46 4.39 -15.74
CA GLN A 9 -6.61 3.13 -15.02
C GLN A 9 -5.27 2.44 -14.73
N ARG A 10 -4.36 2.37 -15.73
CA ARG A 10 -3.03 1.77 -15.51
C ARG A 10 -2.21 2.57 -14.50
N LYS A 11 -2.30 3.90 -14.51
CA LYS A 11 -1.65 4.76 -13.50
C LYS A 11 -2.23 4.52 -12.11
N ASP A 12 -3.54 4.41 -11.98
CA ASP A 12 -4.21 4.07 -10.72
C ASP A 12 -3.78 2.71 -10.18
N ALA A 13 -3.66 1.69 -11.04
CA ALA A 13 -3.19 0.37 -10.66
C ALA A 13 -1.73 0.40 -10.16
N LEU A 14 -0.86 1.16 -10.85
CA LEU A 14 0.55 1.32 -10.48
C LEU A 14 0.71 2.06 -9.16
N MET A 15 -0.07 3.13 -8.95
CA MET A 15 -0.13 3.83 -7.67
C MET A 15 -0.65 2.91 -6.57
N GLY A 16 -1.69 2.11 -6.86
CA GLY A 16 -2.22 1.10 -5.95
C GLY A 16 -1.17 0.07 -5.55
N LEU A 17 -0.42 -0.46 -6.52
CA LEU A 17 0.69 -1.39 -6.29
C LEU A 17 1.78 -0.76 -5.42
N LEU A 18 2.18 0.48 -5.71
CA LEU A 18 3.18 1.21 -4.92
C LEU A 18 2.74 1.36 -3.46
N PHE A 19 1.52 1.85 -3.22
CA PHE A 19 0.99 1.99 -1.86
C PHE A 19 0.86 0.64 -1.15
N PHE A 20 0.43 -0.40 -1.86
CA PHE A 20 0.34 -1.76 -1.31
C PHE A 20 1.72 -2.29 -0.90
N SER A 21 2.73 -2.17 -1.77
CA SER A 21 4.10 -2.60 -1.48
C SER A 21 4.72 -1.82 -0.33
N VAL A 22 4.54 -0.49 -0.29
CA VAL A 22 5.01 0.35 0.83
C VAL A 22 4.32 -0.04 2.14
N GLY A 23 3.01 -0.28 2.11
CA GLY A 23 2.25 -0.73 3.28
C GLY A 23 2.73 -2.09 3.80
N ALA A 24 2.96 -3.04 2.91
CA ALA A 24 3.54 -4.34 3.26
C ALA A 24 4.94 -4.20 3.87
N LEU A 25 5.80 -3.37 3.27
CA LEU A 25 7.16 -3.12 3.76
C LEU A 25 7.15 -2.48 5.17
N ALA A 26 6.23 -1.55 5.41
CA ALA A 26 6.04 -0.92 6.71
C ALA A 26 5.64 -1.93 7.79
N ILE A 27 4.78 -2.89 7.47
CA ILE A 27 4.42 -3.97 8.41
C ILE A 27 5.61 -4.89 8.69
N VAL A 28 6.37 -5.29 7.66
CA VAL A 28 7.59 -6.10 7.86
C VAL A 28 8.59 -5.35 8.74
N TYR A 29 8.80 -4.05 8.49
CA TYR A 29 9.62 -3.20 9.34
C TYR A 29 9.11 -3.15 10.78
N ALA A 30 7.80 -2.98 10.98
CA ALA A 30 7.20 -2.92 12.31
C ALA A 30 7.44 -4.22 13.11
N VAL A 31 7.27 -5.38 12.46
CA VAL A 31 7.53 -6.70 13.07
C VAL A 31 9.02 -6.87 13.40
N LEU A 32 9.90 -6.44 12.50
CA LEU A 32 11.35 -6.53 12.74
C LEU A 32 11.78 -5.60 13.88
N ALA A 33 11.27 -4.37 13.90
CA ALA A 33 11.55 -3.39 14.94
C ALA A 33 11.03 -3.84 16.32
N MET A 34 9.84 -4.45 16.39
CA MET A 34 9.33 -5.09 17.61
C MET A 34 10.27 -6.21 18.10
N ARG A 35 10.79 -7.03 17.19
CA ARG A 35 11.71 -8.14 17.53
C ARG A 35 13.09 -7.70 18.00
N ASN A 36 13.51 -6.47 17.66
CA ASN A 36 14.81 -5.91 18.03
C ASN A 36 14.71 -4.94 19.23
N ASP A 37 13.61 -5.00 20.00
CA ASP A 37 13.35 -4.13 21.16
C ASP A 37 13.51 -2.63 20.84
N MET A 38 13.19 -2.24 19.60
CA MET A 38 13.24 -0.84 19.19
C MET A 38 12.14 -0.03 19.89
N PRO A 39 12.36 1.29 20.08
CA PRO A 39 11.39 2.19 20.69
C PRO A 39 9.98 2.06 20.11
N GLY A 40 8.98 2.02 21.00
CA GLY A 40 7.55 1.85 20.67
C GLY A 40 7.01 2.77 19.59
N PHE A 41 7.50 4.00 19.53
CA PHE A 41 7.03 4.98 18.54
C PHE A 41 7.45 4.63 17.09
N LEU A 42 8.55 3.90 16.91
CA LEU A 42 9.07 3.53 15.58
C LEU A 42 8.23 2.44 14.93
N TRP A 43 7.88 1.40 15.69
CA TRP A 43 7.04 0.32 15.17
C TRP A 43 5.54 0.60 15.31
N GLY A 44 5.12 1.35 16.33
CA GLY A 44 3.71 1.67 16.55
C GLY A 44 3.12 2.52 15.43
N THR A 45 3.88 3.49 14.91
CA THR A 45 3.47 4.30 13.75
C THR A 45 3.38 3.45 12.49
N ALA A 46 4.34 2.56 12.26
CA ALA A 46 4.34 1.63 11.13
C ALA A 46 3.17 0.62 11.20
N TRP A 47 2.73 0.23 12.40
CA TRP A 47 1.53 -0.61 12.61
C TRP A 47 0.22 0.06 12.23
N ILE A 48 0.14 1.40 12.28
CA ILE A 48 -1.05 2.15 11.85
C ILE A 48 -0.94 2.46 10.36
N PHE A 49 0.22 2.95 9.93
CA PHE A 49 0.43 3.39 8.54
C PHE A 49 0.40 2.22 7.54
N GLY A 50 1.03 1.09 7.88
CA GLY A 50 1.12 -0.08 7.01
C GLY A 50 -0.23 -0.61 6.54
N PRO A 51 -1.17 -0.93 7.44
CA PRO A 51 -2.52 -1.36 7.10
C PRO A 51 -3.30 -0.31 6.26
N ILE A 52 -3.17 0.98 6.57
CA ILE A 52 -3.83 2.05 5.80
C ILE A 52 -3.33 2.03 4.35
N CYS A 53 -2.01 1.97 4.14
CA CYS A 53 -1.43 1.89 2.81
C CYS A 53 -1.80 0.61 2.06
N LEU A 54 -1.88 -0.54 2.75
CA LEU A 54 -2.37 -1.79 2.18
C LEU A 54 -3.83 -1.70 1.73
N LEU A 55 -4.71 -1.11 2.54
CA LEU A 55 -6.12 -0.96 2.21
C LEU A 55 -6.32 -0.01 1.02
N ILE A 56 -5.64 1.14 1.01
CA ILE A 56 -5.71 2.11 -0.09
C ILE A 56 -5.14 1.48 -1.38
N GLY A 57 -3.97 0.86 -1.28
CA GLY A 57 -3.31 0.22 -2.41
C GLY A 57 -4.10 -0.95 -2.97
N GLY A 58 -4.59 -1.83 -2.09
CA GLY A 58 -5.42 -2.98 -2.45
C GLY A 58 -6.75 -2.56 -3.08
N ASN A 59 -7.40 -1.52 -2.55
CA ASN A 59 -8.62 -0.99 -3.14
C ASN A 59 -8.38 -0.38 -4.53
N ALA A 60 -7.27 0.32 -4.74
CA ALA A 60 -6.91 0.85 -6.06
C ALA A 60 -6.62 -0.26 -7.09
N ILE A 61 -5.95 -1.34 -6.68
CA ILE A 61 -5.71 -2.52 -7.54
C ILE A 61 -7.03 -3.21 -7.87
N LEU A 62 -7.89 -3.46 -6.87
CA LEU A 62 -9.21 -4.07 -7.05
C LEU A 62 -10.08 -3.25 -8.01
N ARG A 63 -10.11 -1.92 -7.84
CA ARG A 63 -10.83 -1.03 -8.74
C ARG A 63 -10.31 -1.13 -10.17
N SER A 64 -8.99 -1.22 -10.36
CA SER A 64 -8.43 -1.39 -11.70
C SER A 64 -8.71 -2.77 -12.31
N LEU A 65 -8.81 -3.82 -11.48
CA LEU A 65 -9.12 -5.18 -11.94
C LEU A 65 -10.60 -5.35 -12.30
N LEU A 66 -11.50 -4.79 -11.49
CA LEU A 66 -12.95 -4.86 -11.70
C LEU A 66 -13.45 -3.94 -12.82
N ALA A 67 -12.65 -2.93 -13.19
CA ALA A 67 -12.99 -2.01 -14.27
C ALA A 67 -12.47 -2.48 -15.65
N LYS A 68 -12.06 -3.76 -15.74
CA LYS A 68 -11.65 -4.46 -16.95
C LYS A 68 -12.70 -5.52 -17.30
#